data_AF-A0A7W1FM23-F1
#
_entry.id   AF-A0A7W1FM23-F1
#
_cell.length_a   1.000
_cell.length_b   1.000
_cell.length_c   1.000
_cell.angle_alpha   90.00
_cell.angle_beta   90.00
_cell.angle_gamma   90.00
#
_symmetry.space_group_name_H-M   'P 1'
#
loop_
_entity.id
_entity.type
_entity.pdbx_description
1 polymer ?
#
loop_
_entity_poly.entity_id
_entity_poly.type
_entity_poly.pdbx_seq_one_letter_code
_entity_poly.pdbx_strand_id
1 'polypeptide(L)'
;MHPVVGLLDRPAPARDSADFGTLRTRVLDAHVLNRPVLVPRAIATELDAWAGDVVATAAGASIGLAAADVPDLWYDVLAWSGVPMSVAGPLHWGVELGEDAVAMPEFRDEKLLLPPPPVLAQLTSLALKPLRQLVAKHLGCRLQAATALHFYLWSNQAVLVSHAEVLLGGFLHGPTPGTRHSLSVPPGEAQVIRW
;
A
#
# COMPACT_ATOMS: atom_id res chain seq x y z
N MET A 1 5.44 20.93 10.13
CA MET A 1 5.74 19.60 10.71
C MET A 1 4.41 19.01 11.16
N HIS A 2 3.96 17.95 10.49
CA HIS A 2 2.69 17.29 10.82
C HIS A 2 2.77 16.78 12.27
N PRO A 3 1.73 16.91 13.11
CA PRO A 3 1.77 16.53 14.53
C PRO A 3 2.02 15.03 14.77
N VAL A 4 2.04 14.25 13.69
CA VAL A 4 2.13 12.80 13.64
C VAL A 4 3.55 12.32 13.25
N VAL A 5 4.43 13.23 12.81
CA VAL A 5 5.81 12.91 12.41
C VAL A 5 6.79 13.37 13.51
N GLY A 6 7.32 12.41 14.27
CA GLY A 6 8.39 12.64 15.23
C GLY A 6 9.78 12.48 14.60
N LEU A 7 10.81 12.99 15.28
CA LEU A 7 12.20 12.97 14.81
C LEU A 7 13.06 12.00 15.62
N LEU A 8 14.01 11.35 14.95
CA LEU A 8 15.02 10.49 15.55
C LEU A 8 16.43 10.99 15.23
N ASP A 9 17.31 10.91 16.21
CA ASP A 9 18.74 11.17 16.04
C ASP A 9 19.47 9.85 15.74
N ARG A 10 19.22 9.31 14.54
CA ARG A 10 19.89 8.12 13.98
C ARG A 10 20.25 8.34 12.51
N PRO A 11 21.19 7.58 11.93
CA PRO A 11 21.47 7.63 10.50
C PRO A 11 20.22 7.33 9.66
N ALA A 12 20.10 8.00 8.52
CA ALA A 12 19.11 7.65 7.51
C ALA A 12 19.51 6.35 6.79
N PRO A 13 18.55 5.48 6.42
CA PRO A 13 18.82 4.36 5.53
C PRO A 13 19.26 4.86 4.14
N ALA A 14 19.95 4.01 3.39
CA ALA A 14 20.36 4.32 2.02
C ALA A 14 19.13 4.51 1.11
N ARG A 15 19.13 5.53 0.23
CA ARG A 15 17.94 5.89 -0.56
C ARG A 15 17.46 4.76 -1.50
N ASP A 16 18.39 3.91 -1.93
CA ASP A 16 18.22 2.75 -2.79
C ASP A 16 18.05 1.44 -2.02
N SER A 17 17.44 1.48 -0.82
CA SER A 17 17.23 0.31 0.03
C SER A 17 15.76 0.08 0.39
N ALA A 18 15.43 -1.17 0.73
CA ALA A 18 14.12 -1.55 1.26
C ALA A 18 13.71 -0.72 2.50
N ASP A 19 14.66 -0.44 3.39
CA ASP A 19 14.43 0.32 4.63
C ASP A 19 13.99 1.76 4.34
N PHE A 20 14.59 2.39 3.33
CA PHE A 20 14.18 3.73 2.91
C PHE A 20 12.77 3.73 2.29
N GLY A 21 12.44 2.70 1.51
CA GLY A 21 11.10 2.49 0.99
C GLY A 21 10.04 2.31 2.09
N THR A 22 10.38 1.51 3.10
CA THR A 22 9.54 1.33 4.30
C THR A 22 9.32 2.67 5.00
N LEU A 23 10.39 3.43 5.23
CA LEU A 23 10.30 4.74 5.86
C LEU A 23 9.45 5.72 5.05
N ARG A 24 9.64 5.78 3.72
CA ARG A 24 8.86 6.59 2.79
C ARG A 24 7.37 6.24 2.85
N THR A 25 7.03 4.95 2.84
CA THR A 25 5.66 4.46 3.10
C THR A 25 5.12 4.96 4.43
N ARG A 26 5.87 4.85 5.53
CA ARG A 26 5.37 5.31 6.84
C ARG A 26 5.12 6.81 6.89
N VAL A 27 5.94 7.62 6.21
CA VAL A 27 5.70 9.06 6.11
C VAL A 27 4.43 9.33 5.29
N LEU A 28 4.22 8.63 4.18
CA LEU A 28 2.98 8.77 3.42
C LEU A 28 1.75 8.29 4.23
N ASP A 29 1.86 7.22 5.01
CA ASP A 29 0.81 6.77 5.93
C ASP A 29 0.47 7.84 6.99
N ALA A 30 1.47 8.59 7.46
CA ALA A 30 1.22 9.69 8.40
C ALA A 30 0.41 10.82 7.77
N HIS A 31 0.63 11.11 6.49
CA HIS A 31 -0.14 12.11 5.73
C HIS A 31 -1.52 11.62 5.31
N VAL A 32 -1.62 10.35 4.89
CA VAL A 32 -2.85 9.79 4.31
C VAL A 32 -3.79 9.23 5.38
N LEU A 33 -3.24 8.60 6.41
CA LEU A 33 -3.97 7.79 7.40
C LEU A 33 -3.83 8.32 8.83
N ASN A 34 -3.09 9.43 9.03
CA ASN A 34 -2.79 10.00 10.34
C ASN A 34 -2.09 9.00 11.30
N ARG A 35 -1.30 8.05 10.76
CA ARG A 35 -0.54 7.09 11.58
C ARG A 35 0.80 7.68 12.05
N PRO A 36 1.14 7.61 13.34
CA PRO A 36 2.40 8.15 13.86
C PRO A 36 3.62 7.49 13.23
N VAL A 37 4.64 8.30 12.93
CA VAL A 37 5.91 7.85 12.36
C VAL A 37 7.08 8.58 13.00
N LEU A 38 8.20 7.87 13.14
CA LEU A 38 9.47 8.43 13.59
C LEU A 38 10.48 8.43 12.44
N VAL A 39 11.01 9.61 12.09
CA VAL A 39 11.86 9.82 10.92
C VAL A 39 13.24 10.31 11.33
N PRO A 40 14.34 9.78 10.76
CA PRO A 40 15.68 10.34 10.96
C PRO A 40 15.71 11.82 10.58
N ARG A 41 16.20 12.67 11.50
CA ARG A 41 16.18 14.14 11.36
C ARG A 41 16.76 14.62 10.03
N ALA A 42 17.82 13.97 9.56
CA ALA A 42 18.54 14.34 8.34
C ALA A 42 17.71 14.29 7.04
N ILE A 43 16.62 13.50 7.02
CA ILE A 43 15.76 13.31 5.83
C ILE A 43 14.29 13.65 6.10
N ALA A 44 13.96 14.15 7.29
CA ALA A 44 12.57 14.42 7.68
C ALA A 44 11.89 15.44 6.77
N THR A 45 12.56 16.57 6.47
CA THR A 45 12.02 17.59 5.57
C THR A 45 11.85 17.09 4.14
N GLU A 46 12.79 16.28 3.65
CA GLU A 46 12.74 15.69 2.30
C GLU A 46 11.51 14.77 2.16
N LEU A 47 11.32 13.85 3.12
CA LEU A 47 10.20 12.91 3.08
C LEU A 47 8.85 13.60 3.34
N ASP A 48 8.79 14.58 4.24
CA ASP A 48 7.57 15.35 4.51
C ASP A 48 7.14 16.15 3.29
N ALA A 49 8.08 16.81 2.59
CA ALA A 49 7.81 17.53 1.36
C ALA A 49 7.32 16.59 0.25
N TRP A 50 8.00 15.45 0.04
CA TRP A 50 7.59 14.46 -0.96
C TRP A 50 6.17 13.92 -0.69
N ALA A 51 5.85 13.56 0.56
CA ALA A 51 4.53 13.05 0.91
C ALA A 51 3.46 14.14 0.77
N GLY A 52 3.78 15.38 1.16
CA GLY A 52 2.92 16.54 0.99
C GLY A 52 2.58 16.80 -0.48
N ASP A 53 3.57 16.73 -1.38
CA ASP A 53 3.36 16.90 -2.82
C ASP A 53 2.45 15.80 -3.40
N VAL A 54 2.66 14.55 -2.99
CA VAL A 54 1.82 13.41 -3.41
C VAL A 54 0.35 13.64 -3.03
N VAL A 55 0.10 14.05 -1.79
CA VAL A 55 -1.26 14.30 -1.28
C VAL A 55 -1.86 15.56 -1.90
N ALA A 56 -1.07 16.61 -2.12
CA ALA A 56 -1.53 17.86 -2.73
C ALA A 56 -2.01 17.68 -4.18
N THR A 57 -1.46 16.71 -4.93
CA THR A 57 -1.94 16.40 -6.30
C THR A 57 -3.07 15.39 -6.36
N ALA A 58 -3.44 14.79 -5.21
CA ALA A 58 -4.49 13.80 -5.15
C ALA A 58 -5.88 14.45 -5.18
N ALA A 59 -6.80 13.85 -5.95
CA ALA A 59 -8.19 14.29 -6.02
C ALA A 59 -9.04 13.50 -5.00
N GLY A 60 -9.48 14.21 -3.96
CA GLY A 60 -10.36 13.67 -2.93
C GLY A 60 -9.63 12.81 -1.89
N ALA A 61 -10.41 12.04 -1.13
CA ALA A 61 -9.89 11.11 -0.13
C ALA A 61 -9.23 9.88 -0.79
N SER A 62 -8.31 9.24 -0.07
CA SER A 62 -7.77 7.95 -0.48
C SER A 62 -8.87 6.88 -0.47
N ILE A 63 -8.72 5.90 -1.36
CA ILE A 63 -9.68 4.83 -1.60
C ILE A 63 -9.00 3.51 -1.26
N GLY A 64 -9.63 2.68 -0.43
CA GLY A 64 -9.01 1.44 0.01
C GLY A 64 -9.79 0.70 1.08
N LEU A 65 -9.07 -0.12 1.83
CA LEU A 65 -9.51 -0.74 3.07
C LEU A 65 -9.42 0.29 4.20
N ALA A 66 -10.52 0.46 4.93
CA ALA A 66 -10.59 1.33 6.10
C ALA A 66 -9.59 0.87 7.16
N ALA A 67 -8.52 1.64 7.34
CA ALA A 67 -7.38 1.27 8.17
C ALA A 67 -7.72 1.11 9.65
N ALA A 68 -8.78 1.77 10.13
CA ALA A 68 -9.26 1.67 11.51
C ALA A 68 -9.87 0.30 11.84
N ASP A 69 -10.34 -0.43 10.82
CA ASP A 69 -10.98 -1.74 10.99
C ASP A 69 -9.94 -2.88 10.99
N VAL A 70 -8.73 -2.62 10.50
CA VAL A 70 -7.69 -3.63 10.27
C VAL A 70 -6.94 -3.90 11.57
N PRO A 71 -6.86 -5.16 12.04
CA PRO A 71 -6.02 -5.50 13.18
C PRO A 71 -4.55 -5.16 12.92
N ASP A 72 -3.81 -4.73 13.96
CA ASP A 72 -2.42 -4.27 13.80
C ASP A 72 -1.50 -5.30 13.12
N LEU A 73 -1.67 -6.60 13.44
CA LEU A 73 -0.89 -7.69 12.84
C LEU A 73 -1.14 -7.87 11.33
N TRP A 74 -2.26 -7.35 10.83
CA TRP A 74 -2.70 -7.51 9.45
C TRP A 74 -2.32 -6.34 8.56
N TYR A 75 -2.18 -5.13 9.12
CA TYR A 75 -2.00 -3.91 8.36
C TYR A 75 -0.85 -4.02 7.35
N ASP A 76 0.35 -4.34 7.84
CA ASP A 76 1.54 -4.43 6.98
C ASP A 76 1.41 -5.55 5.95
N VAL A 77 0.92 -6.72 6.34
CA VAL A 77 0.82 -7.87 5.43
C VAL A 77 -0.13 -7.55 4.27
N LEU A 78 -1.26 -6.90 4.53
CA LEU A 78 -2.21 -6.47 3.49
C LEU A 78 -1.64 -5.36 2.62
N ALA A 79 -1.06 -4.34 3.24
CA ALA A 79 -0.40 -3.21 2.58
C ALA A 79 0.65 -3.71 1.57
N TRP A 80 1.58 -4.57 2.01
CA TRP A 80 2.64 -5.11 1.17
C TRP A 80 2.18 -6.21 0.20
N SER A 81 0.94 -6.69 0.35
CA SER A 81 0.26 -7.56 -0.62
C SER A 81 -0.49 -6.78 -1.71
N GLY A 82 -0.41 -5.44 -1.70
CA GLY A 82 -1.03 -4.58 -2.71
C GLY A 82 -2.48 -4.22 -2.41
N VAL A 83 -2.91 -4.23 -1.15
CA VAL A 83 -4.21 -3.71 -0.73
C VAL A 83 -4.03 -2.24 -0.33
N PRO A 84 -4.67 -1.29 -1.03
CA PRO A 84 -4.58 0.09 -0.63
C PRO A 84 -5.36 0.35 0.65
N MET A 85 -4.79 1.17 1.52
CA MET A 85 -5.38 1.58 2.79
C MET A 85 -5.95 2.98 2.67
N SER A 86 -7.03 3.26 3.41
CA SER A 86 -7.64 4.59 3.49
C SER A 86 -8.22 4.86 4.86
N VAL A 87 -8.51 6.13 5.17
CA VAL A 87 -9.15 6.52 6.45
C VAL A 87 -10.57 5.97 6.53
N ALA A 88 -11.35 6.11 5.46
CA ALA A 88 -12.75 5.71 5.39
C ALA A 88 -13.06 5.20 3.98
N GLY A 89 -12.49 4.04 3.64
CA GLY A 89 -12.64 3.45 2.31
C GLY A 89 -13.87 2.56 2.19
N PRO A 90 -14.21 2.12 0.97
CA PRO A 90 -15.36 1.26 0.71
C PRO A 90 -15.13 -0.22 1.05
N LEU A 91 -13.93 -0.60 1.47
CA LEU A 91 -13.60 -1.95 1.93
C LEU A 91 -13.42 -1.94 3.46
N HIS A 92 -13.95 -2.95 4.14
CA HIS A 92 -13.96 -3.09 5.59
C HIS A 92 -13.51 -4.48 6.01
N TRP A 93 -12.66 -4.53 7.04
CA TRP A 93 -12.27 -5.78 7.67
C TRP A 93 -13.46 -6.36 8.44
N GLY A 94 -13.66 -7.68 8.33
CA GLY A 94 -14.83 -8.37 8.86
C GLY A 94 -16.03 -8.40 7.90
N VAL A 95 -16.09 -7.51 6.91
CA VAL A 95 -17.19 -7.44 5.92
C VAL A 95 -16.76 -8.04 4.59
N GLU A 96 -15.96 -7.35 3.78
CA GLU A 96 -15.50 -7.83 2.48
C GLU A 96 -14.31 -8.77 2.57
N LEU A 97 -13.51 -8.66 3.62
CA LEU A 97 -12.40 -9.56 3.89
C LEU A 97 -12.30 -9.92 5.36
N GLY A 98 -11.72 -11.07 5.68
CA GLY A 98 -11.39 -11.44 7.05
C GLY A 98 -10.48 -12.66 7.11
N GLU A 99 -10.00 -12.97 8.31
CA GLU A 99 -9.20 -14.16 8.56
C GLU A 99 -10.07 -15.41 8.72
N ASP A 100 -9.60 -16.55 8.20
CA ASP A 100 -10.13 -17.89 8.49
C ASP A 100 -9.00 -18.94 8.35
N ALA A 101 -9.25 -20.17 8.78
CA ALA A 101 -8.34 -21.31 8.67
C ALA A 101 -8.29 -21.91 7.25
N VAL A 102 -7.98 -21.07 6.26
CA VAL A 102 -7.79 -21.45 4.85
C VAL A 102 -6.30 -21.56 4.52
N ALA A 103 -5.94 -22.29 3.47
CA ALA A 103 -4.55 -22.42 3.03
C ALA A 103 -4.11 -21.30 2.07
N MET A 104 -5.07 -20.69 1.38
CA MET A 104 -4.88 -19.59 0.43
C MET A 104 -6.10 -18.68 0.45
N PRO A 105 -5.98 -17.40 0.02
CA PRO A 105 -7.13 -16.52 -0.13
C PRO A 105 -8.22 -17.19 -0.96
N GLU A 106 -9.44 -17.24 -0.45
CA GLU A 106 -10.59 -17.80 -1.17
C GLU A 106 -11.86 -16.99 -0.91
N PHE A 107 -12.72 -16.92 -1.91
CA PHE A 107 -14.04 -16.33 -1.72
C PHE A 107 -14.99 -17.36 -1.13
N ARG A 108 -15.65 -16.99 -0.02
CA ARG A 108 -16.81 -17.70 0.50
C ARG A 108 -17.97 -16.72 0.46
N ASP A 109 -18.91 -17.00 -0.44
CA ASP A 109 -19.95 -16.06 -0.86
C ASP A 109 -19.33 -14.76 -1.40
N GLU A 110 -19.68 -13.61 -0.83
CA GLU A 110 -19.15 -12.30 -1.22
C GLU A 110 -17.92 -11.87 -0.42
N LYS A 111 -17.51 -12.65 0.60
CA LYS A 111 -16.40 -12.32 1.49
C LYS A 111 -15.13 -13.07 1.11
N LEU A 112 -14.01 -12.36 1.07
CA LEU A 112 -12.68 -12.95 0.92
C LEU A 112 -12.14 -13.41 2.26
N LEU A 113 -11.89 -14.70 2.38
CA LEU A 113 -11.23 -15.28 3.54
C LEU A 113 -9.74 -15.38 3.28
N LEU A 114 -8.94 -14.93 4.24
CA LEU A 114 -7.49 -14.89 4.17
C LEU A 114 -6.89 -15.86 5.19
N PRO A 115 -5.81 -16.57 4.82
CA PRO A 115 -5.08 -17.42 5.75
C PRO A 115 -4.37 -16.55 6.82
N PRO A 116 -3.98 -17.08 7.98
CA PRO A 116 -3.29 -16.30 9.01
C PRO A 116 -2.08 -15.51 8.48
N PRO A 117 -1.73 -14.34 9.06
CA PRO A 117 -0.72 -13.44 8.51
C PRO A 117 0.63 -14.08 8.14
N PRO A 118 1.21 -14.99 8.95
CA PRO A 118 2.47 -15.65 8.60
C PRO A 118 2.37 -16.54 7.36
N VAL A 119 1.18 -17.09 7.08
CA VAL A 119 0.92 -17.90 5.88
C VAL A 119 0.72 -16.98 4.69
N LEU A 120 -0.10 -15.93 4.83
CA LEU A 120 -0.34 -14.96 3.76
C LEU A 120 0.97 -14.30 3.28
N ALA A 121 1.87 -13.94 4.21
CA ALA A 121 3.16 -13.32 3.91
C ALA A 121 4.08 -14.20 3.04
N GLN A 122 3.86 -15.52 3.01
CA GLN A 122 4.61 -16.45 2.17
C GLN A 122 4.02 -16.61 0.77
N LEU A 123 2.80 -16.11 0.54
CA LEU A 123 2.11 -16.24 -0.74
C LEU A 123 2.64 -15.23 -1.75
N THR A 124 2.80 -15.69 -2.98
CA THR A 124 3.25 -14.86 -4.09
C THR A 124 2.39 -15.08 -5.34
N SER A 125 2.43 -14.13 -6.26
CA SER A 125 1.90 -14.28 -7.62
C SER A 125 0.42 -14.73 -7.64
N LEU A 126 0.14 -15.93 -8.17
CA LEU A 126 -1.19 -16.48 -8.39
C LEU A 126 -1.98 -16.71 -7.10
N ALA A 127 -1.31 -17.03 -6.00
CA ALA A 127 -1.98 -17.28 -4.73
C ALA A 127 -2.68 -16.02 -4.18
N LEU A 128 -2.21 -14.82 -4.57
CA LEU A 128 -2.81 -13.54 -4.19
C LEU A 128 -3.85 -13.05 -5.21
N LYS A 129 -4.16 -13.84 -6.25
CA LYS A 129 -5.14 -13.44 -7.27
C LYS A 129 -6.52 -13.10 -6.68
N PRO A 130 -7.07 -13.86 -5.71
CA PRO A 130 -8.39 -13.54 -5.13
C PRO A 130 -8.38 -12.20 -4.40
N LEU A 131 -7.31 -11.88 -3.67
CA LEU A 131 -7.14 -10.58 -3.02
C LEU A 131 -7.10 -9.43 -4.04
N ARG A 132 -6.35 -9.60 -5.12
CA ARG A 132 -6.28 -8.61 -6.22
C ARG A 132 -7.62 -8.48 -6.95
N GLN A 133 -8.41 -9.55 -7.03
CA GLN A 133 -9.75 -9.52 -7.60
C GLN A 133 -10.73 -8.77 -6.71
N LEU A 134 -10.65 -8.92 -5.39
CA LEU A 134 -11.45 -8.12 -4.46
C LEU A 134 -11.16 -6.62 -4.64
N VAL A 135 -9.88 -6.25 -4.62
CA VAL A 135 -9.44 -4.85 -4.82
C VAL A 135 -9.95 -4.32 -6.17
N ALA A 136 -9.81 -5.09 -7.25
CA ALA A 136 -10.29 -4.70 -8.57
C ALA A 136 -11.81 -4.52 -8.62
N LYS A 137 -12.58 -5.43 -8.01
CA LYS A 137 -14.04 -5.40 -7.99
C LYS A 137 -14.57 -4.16 -7.28
N HIS A 138 -13.97 -3.79 -6.15
CA HIS A 138 -14.48 -2.70 -5.31
C HIS A 138 -13.86 -1.34 -5.65
N LEU A 139 -12.61 -1.30 -6.12
CA LEU A 139 -11.87 -0.05 -6.29
C LEU A 139 -11.60 0.29 -7.77
N GLY A 140 -11.98 -0.58 -8.70
CA GLY A 140 -11.78 -0.38 -10.14
C GLY A 140 -10.33 -0.53 -10.61
N CYS A 141 -9.37 -0.68 -9.70
CA CYS A 141 -7.94 -0.80 -10.02
C CYS A 141 -7.40 -2.18 -9.67
N ARG A 142 -6.54 -2.75 -10.52
CA ARG A 142 -5.92 -4.06 -10.27
C ARG A 142 -4.42 -4.01 -10.39
N LEU A 143 -3.73 -4.20 -9.27
CA LEU A 143 -2.28 -4.39 -9.23
C LEU A 143 -1.90 -5.80 -9.65
N GLN A 144 -1.01 -5.92 -10.64
CA GLN A 144 -0.38 -7.14 -11.11
C GLN A 144 1.14 -7.00 -11.01
N ALA A 145 1.66 -7.14 -9.79
CA ALA A 145 3.10 -7.08 -9.51
C ALA A 145 3.48 -8.18 -8.52
N ALA A 146 4.75 -8.26 -8.13
CA ALA A 146 5.14 -9.01 -6.94
C ALA A 146 4.50 -8.39 -5.68
N THR A 147 4.60 -9.08 -4.54
CA THR A 147 4.46 -8.43 -3.24
C THR A 147 5.57 -7.40 -3.07
N ALA A 148 5.61 -6.71 -1.93
CA ALA A 148 6.62 -5.71 -1.63
C ALA A 148 6.45 -4.33 -2.30
N LEU A 149 5.28 -4.09 -2.89
CA LEU A 149 4.81 -2.75 -3.26
C LEU A 149 3.67 -2.34 -2.33
N HIS A 150 3.85 -1.22 -1.64
CA HIS A 150 2.72 -0.57 -0.97
C HIS A 150 1.96 0.27 -2.00
N PHE A 151 0.67 0.04 -2.08
CA PHE A 151 -0.20 0.66 -3.08
C PHE A 151 -1.13 1.66 -2.41
N TYR A 152 -1.11 2.91 -2.87
CA TYR A 152 -2.05 3.95 -2.49
C TYR A 152 -2.91 4.32 -3.69
N LEU A 153 -4.17 4.64 -3.44
CA LEU A 153 -5.13 4.91 -4.50
C LEU A 153 -6.01 6.11 -4.17
N TRP A 154 -6.24 6.94 -5.18
CA TRP A 154 -7.18 8.06 -5.22
C TRP A 154 -7.97 8.01 -6.52
N SER A 155 -8.93 8.92 -6.67
CA SER A 155 -9.78 8.96 -7.88
C SER A 155 -9.02 9.31 -9.17
N ASN A 156 -7.89 10.01 -9.08
CA ASN A 156 -7.08 10.48 -10.22
C ASN A 156 -5.65 9.94 -10.26
N GLN A 157 -5.21 9.21 -9.22
CA GLN A 157 -3.83 8.74 -9.15
C GLN A 157 -3.66 7.49 -8.29
N ALA A 158 -2.59 6.77 -8.58
CA ALA A 158 -2.03 5.70 -7.77
C ALA A 158 -0.58 6.02 -7.42
N VAL A 159 -0.15 5.60 -6.22
CA VAL A 159 1.25 5.66 -5.81
C VAL A 159 1.69 4.27 -5.37
N LEU A 160 2.83 3.84 -5.88
CA LEU A 160 3.45 2.56 -5.54
C LEU A 160 4.81 2.82 -4.94
N VAL A 161 5.05 2.34 -3.72
CA VAL A 161 6.34 2.48 -3.02
C VAL A 161 6.94 1.09 -2.84
N SER A 162 8.19 0.90 -3.25
CA SER A 162 8.89 -0.38 -3.11
C SER A 162 9.59 -0.48 -1.77
N HIS A 163 9.38 -1.58 -1.05
CA HIS A 163 10.25 -2.00 0.06
C HIS A 163 11.08 -3.25 -0.28
N ALA A 164 11.27 -3.56 -1.57
CA ALA A 164 12.14 -4.66 -1.98
C ALA A 164 13.58 -4.18 -2.16
N GLU A 165 14.52 -5.10 -1.99
CA GLU A 165 15.95 -4.88 -2.31
C GLU A 165 16.27 -5.02 -3.80
N VAL A 166 15.25 -5.29 -4.62
CA VAL A 166 15.39 -5.46 -6.08
C VAL A 166 14.34 -4.62 -6.81
N LEU A 167 14.60 -4.34 -8.09
CA LEU A 167 13.64 -3.69 -8.98
C LEU A 167 12.35 -4.51 -9.06
N LEU A 168 11.21 -3.88 -8.79
CA LEU A 168 9.89 -4.51 -8.94
C LEU A 168 9.21 -4.05 -10.23
N GLY A 169 8.85 -5.04 -11.05
CA GLY A 169 8.09 -4.87 -12.29
C GLY A 169 6.64 -5.35 -12.16
N GLY A 170 5.79 -4.91 -13.09
CA GLY A 170 4.41 -5.35 -13.15
C GLY A 170 3.51 -4.41 -13.96
N PHE A 171 2.21 -4.49 -13.69
CA PHE A 171 1.20 -3.65 -14.31
C PHE A 171 0.18 -3.18 -13.29
N LEU A 172 -0.27 -1.93 -13.44
CA LEU A 172 -1.49 -1.45 -12.82
C LEU A 172 -2.56 -1.30 -13.91
N HIS A 173 -3.67 -2.03 -13.77
CA HIS A 173 -4.87 -1.78 -14.56
C HIS A 173 -5.64 -0.66 -13.88
N GLY A 174 -5.88 0.43 -14.60
CA GLY A 174 -6.54 1.62 -14.06
C GLY A 174 -8.08 1.49 -14.03
N PRO A 175 -8.78 2.52 -13.53
CA PRO A 175 -10.23 2.49 -13.36
C PRO A 175 -10.99 2.52 -14.69
N THR A 176 -10.37 3.04 -15.75
CA THR A 176 -10.97 3.08 -17.08
C THR A 176 -10.70 1.76 -17.83
N PRO A 177 -11.72 1.09 -18.39
CA PRO A 177 -11.53 -0.15 -19.14
C PRO A 177 -10.46 -0.02 -20.22
N GLY A 178 -9.53 -0.99 -20.26
CA GLY A 178 -8.44 -1.03 -21.22
C GLY A 178 -7.19 -0.22 -20.84
N THR A 179 -7.23 0.56 -19.75
CA THR A 179 -6.03 1.26 -19.26
C THR A 179 -5.07 0.32 -18.55
N ARG A 180 -3.79 0.38 -18.91
CA ARG A 180 -2.72 -0.39 -18.30
C ARG A 180 -1.44 0.43 -18.23
N HIS A 181 -0.90 0.58 -17.04
CA HIS A 181 0.36 1.27 -16.79
C HIS A 181 1.45 0.26 -16.43
N SER A 182 2.61 0.37 -17.08
CA SER A 182 3.78 -0.43 -16.75
C SER A 182 4.40 0.06 -15.44
N LEU A 183 4.83 -0.90 -14.62
CA LEU A 183 5.50 -0.63 -13.35
C LEU A 183 6.98 -0.99 -13.47
N SER A 184 7.82 -0.11 -12.95
CA SER A 184 9.26 -0.30 -12.81
C SER A 184 9.72 0.54 -11.62
N VAL A 185 9.65 -0.04 -10.42
CA VAL A 185 9.90 0.67 -9.16
C VAL A 185 11.19 0.15 -8.54
N PRO A 186 12.30 0.93 -8.58
CA PRO A 186 13.55 0.55 -7.94
C PRO A 186 13.42 0.40 -6.41
N PRO A 187 14.40 -0.23 -5.74
CA PRO A 187 14.47 -0.27 -4.27
C PRO A 187 14.35 1.12 -3.65
N GLY A 188 13.54 1.24 -2.60
CA GLY A 188 13.33 2.51 -1.88
C GLY A 188 12.55 3.59 -2.63
N GLU A 189 12.29 3.40 -3.93
CA GLU A 189 11.67 4.40 -4.78
C GLU A 189 10.14 4.31 -4.81
N ALA A 190 9.53 5.35 -5.38
CA ALA A 190 8.09 5.42 -5.60
C ALA A 190 7.76 5.74 -7.07
N GLN A 191 6.69 5.16 -7.58
CA GLN A 191 6.13 5.48 -8.90
C GLN A 191 4.72 6.05 -8.72
N VAL A 192 4.50 7.25 -9.22
CA VAL A 192 3.18 7.90 -9.28
C VAL A 192 2.59 7.71 -10.66
N ILE A 193 1.35 7.24 -10.72
CA ILE A 193 0.59 7.03 -11.95
C ILE A 193 -0.65 7.91 -11.88
N ARG A 194 -0.88 8.71 -12.93
CA ARG A 194 -2.02 9.64 -13.03
C ARG A 194 -2.87 9.29 -14.24
N TRP A 195 -4.16 9.58 -14.16
CA TRP A 195 -5.14 9.40 -15.24
C TRP A 195 -6.19 10.51 -15.24
#